data_AF-A0A3M0ZYE5-F1
#
_entry.id   AF-A0A3M0ZYE5-F1
#
_cell.length_a   1.000
_cell.length_b   1.000
_cell.length_c   1.000
_cell.angle_alpha   90.00
_cell.angle_beta   90.00
_cell.angle_gamma   90.00
#
_symmetry.space_group_name_H-M   'P 1'
#
loop_
_entity.id
_entity.type
_entity.pdbx_description
1 polymer ?
#
loop_
_entity_poly.entity_id
_entity_poly.type
_entity_poly.pdbx_seq_one_letter_code
_entity_poly.pdbx_strand_id
1 'polypeptide(L)'
;LIEDTRELQCTASDFVALRTKPGVVSLADLVRSTMRLRPDRIIVGEVRGAEALDMLKAWNTGHPGGITTLHANSAHAALYRLEQLIQESVVTVPRSLIAQAIDVVVFIRGRGEGRRIETIAEVAGLRDGDYQLTTQSHLQLRPV
;
A
#
# COMPACT_ATOMS: atom_id res chain seq x y z
N LEU A 1 7.72 9.39 -4.62
CA LEU A 1 7.04 8.40 -5.50
C LEU A 1 8.03 7.32 -5.85
N ILE A 2 7.65 6.04 -5.74
CA ILE A 2 8.53 4.90 -5.98
C ILE A 2 7.80 3.93 -6.91
N GLU A 3 8.31 3.69 -8.10
CA GLU A 3 7.61 2.93 -9.14
C GLU A 3 8.55 2.02 -9.95
N ASP A 4 8.00 0.97 -10.56
CA ASP A 4 8.67 0.19 -11.61
C ASP A 4 8.47 0.85 -12.99
N THR A 5 7.23 1.17 -13.30
CA THR A 5 6.80 1.93 -14.49
C THR A 5 6.28 3.29 -14.06
N ARG A 6 6.70 4.36 -14.73
CA ARG A 6 6.27 5.73 -14.37
C ARG A 6 4.83 5.94 -14.82
N GLU A 7 3.91 5.99 -13.86
CA GLU A 7 2.49 6.21 -14.10
C GLU A 7 1.94 7.35 -13.24
N LEU A 8 2.41 7.46 -11.98
CA LEU A 8 1.99 8.47 -11.02
C LEU A 8 2.31 9.89 -11.50
N GLN A 9 1.28 10.72 -11.58
CA GLN A 9 1.40 12.15 -11.81
C GLN A 9 1.25 12.87 -10.48
N CYS A 10 2.23 13.69 -10.12
CA CYS A 10 2.22 14.47 -8.89
C CYS A 10 2.38 15.95 -9.22
N THR A 11 1.47 16.76 -8.69
CA THR A 11 1.47 18.23 -8.85
C THR A 11 2.10 18.96 -7.67
N ALA A 12 2.50 18.24 -6.62
CA ALA A 12 3.22 18.84 -5.50
C ALA A 12 4.54 19.46 -6.00
N SER A 13 4.94 20.59 -5.43
CA SER A 13 6.17 21.28 -5.82
C SER A 13 7.43 20.57 -5.31
N ASP A 14 7.35 19.93 -4.14
CA ASP A 14 8.46 19.23 -3.50
C ASP A 14 8.20 17.72 -3.53
N PHE A 15 8.73 17.05 -4.55
CA PHE A 15 8.68 15.61 -4.63
C PHE A 15 9.90 15.04 -5.34
N VAL A 16 10.24 13.80 -4.98
CA VAL A 16 11.21 12.98 -5.68
C VAL A 16 10.51 11.76 -6.26
N ALA A 17 10.75 11.50 -7.55
CA ALA A 17 10.26 10.31 -8.24
C ALA A 17 11.41 9.34 -8.52
N LEU A 18 11.41 8.22 -7.81
CA LEU A 18 12.37 7.13 -7.94
C LEU A 18 11.76 6.02 -8.78
N ARG A 19 12.58 5.41 -9.65
CA ARG A 19 12.18 4.28 -10.48
C ARG A 19 13.15 3.12 -10.33
N THR A 20 12.64 1.89 -10.33
CA THR A 20 13.50 0.71 -10.37
C THR A 20 14.33 0.64 -11.65
N LYS A 21 15.38 -0.17 -11.59
CA LYS A 21 16.17 -0.56 -12.76
C LYS A 21 16.48 -2.05 -12.61
N PRO A 22 15.91 -2.92 -13.46
CA PRO A 22 16.13 -4.36 -13.38
C PRO A 22 17.62 -4.72 -13.28
N GLY A 23 17.96 -5.60 -12.34
CA GLY A 23 19.34 -6.03 -12.07
C GLY A 23 20.23 -4.99 -11.38
N VAL A 24 19.73 -3.79 -11.07
CA VAL A 24 20.52 -2.71 -10.44
C VAL A 24 19.90 -2.22 -9.14
N VAL A 25 18.60 -1.91 -9.15
CA VAL A 25 17.90 -1.40 -7.96
C VAL A 25 16.45 -1.87 -7.98
N SER A 26 16.04 -2.56 -6.91
CA SER A 26 14.67 -3.07 -6.72
C SER A 26 13.77 -2.02 -6.05
N LEU A 27 12.45 -2.28 -6.01
CA LEU A 27 11.51 -1.45 -5.25
C LEU A 27 11.91 -1.38 -3.76
N ALA A 28 12.28 -2.52 -3.18
CA ALA A 28 12.73 -2.63 -1.79
C ALA A 28 13.95 -1.74 -1.50
N ASP A 29 14.92 -1.69 -2.42
CA ASP A 29 16.10 -0.83 -2.30
C ASP A 29 15.73 0.65 -2.31
N LEU A 30 14.79 1.04 -3.19
CA LEU A 30 14.32 2.43 -3.28
C LEU A 30 13.54 2.84 -2.03
N VAL A 31 12.70 1.98 -1.48
CA VAL A 31 11.98 2.24 -0.22
C VAL A 31 12.97 2.47 0.92
N ARG A 32 13.98 1.59 1.06
CA ARG A 32 15.03 1.75 2.07
C ARG A 32 15.82 3.03 1.90
N SER A 33 16.19 3.37 0.67
CA SER A 33 16.92 4.60 0.36
C SER A 33 16.10 5.84 0.69
N THR A 34 14.79 5.80 0.43
CA THR A 34 13.86 6.91 0.64
C THR A 34 13.81 7.36 2.10
N MET A 35 13.98 6.47 3.07
CA MET A 35 14.05 6.84 4.50
C MET A 35 15.20 7.81 4.83
N ARG A 36 16.24 7.91 3.99
CA ARG A 36 17.34 8.88 4.16
C ARG A 36 17.00 10.26 3.63
N LEU A 37 15.93 10.39 2.85
CA LEU A 37 15.47 11.63 2.23
C LEU A 37 14.52 12.44 3.13
N ARG A 38 14.19 11.92 4.32
CA ARG A 38 13.19 12.51 5.25
C ARG A 38 11.85 12.86 4.57
N PRO A 39 11.20 11.90 3.90
CA PRO A 39 9.97 12.15 3.16
C PRO A 39 8.79 12.41 4.10
N ASP A 40 7.93 13.38 3.79
CA ASP A 40 6.65 13.52 4.49
C ASP A 40 5.66 12.41 4.12
N ARG A 41 5.73 11.90 2.88
CA ARG A 41 4.87 10.83 2.36
C ARG A 41 5.66 9.88 1.47
N ILE A 42 5.42 8.58 1.62
CA ILE A 42 6.02 7.55 0.78
C ILE A 42 4.91 6.88 -0.03
N ILE A 43 4.85 7.21 -1.33
CA ILE A 43 3.92 6.57 -2.28
C ILE A 43 4.68 5.52 -3.08
N VAL A 44 4.23 4.28 -3.00
CA VAL A 44 4.71 3.15 -3.81
C VAL A 44 3.65 2.87 -4.87
N GLY A 45 4.03 2.76 -6.14
CA GLY A 45 3.06 2.56 -7.23
C GLY A 45 2.24 1.30 -7.02
N GLU A 46 2.91 0.15 -7.03
CA GLU A 46 2.31 -1.15 -6.76
C GLU A 46 3.28 -2.03 -5.98
N VAL A 47 2.76 -2.71 -4.96
CA VAL A 47 3.51 -3.71 -4.19
C VAL A 47 3.13 -5.10 -4.70
N ARG A 48 4.15 -5.84 -5.12
CA ARG A 48 4.08 -7.13 -5.80
C ARG A 48 4.92 -8.22 -5.14
N GLY A 49 5.78 -7.88 -4.17
CA GLY A 49 6.67 -8.83 -3.49
C GLY A 49 7.22 -8.32 -2.16
N ALA A 50 8.45 -8.76 -1.87
CA ALA A 50 9.23 -8.50 -0.66
C ALA A 50 9.25 -7.05 -0.16
N GLU A 51 9.15 -6.06 -1.05
CA GLU A 51 9.13 -4.63 -0.69
C GLU A 51 7.96 -4.25 0.23
N ALA A 52 6.91 -5.08 0.31
CA ALA A 52 5.79 -4.89 1.23
C ALA A 52 6.26 -4.67 2.68
N LEU A 53 7.23 -5.47 3.15
CA LEU A 53 7.72 -5.36 4.52
C LEU A 53 8.54 -4.08 4.74
N ASP A 54 9.42 -3.73 3.79
CA ASP A 54 10.19 -2.49 3.85
C ASP A 54 9.28 -1.26 3.86
N MET A 55 8.22 -1.28 3.04
CA MET A 55 7.22 -0.21 2.98
C MET A 55 6.49 -0.06 4.32
N LEU A 56 5.97 -1.14 4.89
CA LEU A 56 5.27 -1.10 6.18
C LEU A 56 6.17 -0.64 7.32
N LYS A 57 7.45 -1.06 7.32
CA LYS A 57 8.43 -0.54 8.27
C LYS A 57 8.61 0.96 8.11
N ALA A 58 8.81 1.44 6.87
CA ALA A 58 9.03 2.85 6.59
C ALA A 58 7.85 3.74 7.01
N TRP A 59 6.62 3.29 6.79
CA TRP A 59 5.41 4.00 7.22
C TRP A 59 5.27 4.05 8.76
N ASN A 60 5.66 2.99 9.46
CA ASN A 60 5.58 2.93 10.92
C ASN A 60 6.71 3.69 11.64
N THR A 61 7.88 3.89 11.02
CA THR A 61 9.08 4.46 11.68
C THR A 61 9.27 5.96 11.47
N GLY A 62 8.18 6.74 11.54
CA GLY A 62 8.24 8.21 11.57
C GLY A 62 8.02 8.91 10.24
N HIS A 63 7.54 8.18 9.21
CA HIS A 63 7.02 8.77 7.97
C HIS A 63 5.54 8.40 7.80
N PRO A 64 4.66 8.93 8.69
CA PRO A 64 3.26 8.56 8.66
C PRO A 64 2.64 9.02 7.33
N GLY A 65 1.97 8.08 6.67
CA GLY A 65 1.22 8.36 5.47
C GLY A 65 1.94 7.94 4.19
N GLY A 66 1.21 7.15 3.42
CA GLY A 66 1.60 6.70 2.10
C GLY A 66 0.40 6.11 1.41
N ILE A 67 0.57 5.85 0.13
CA ILE A 67 -0.42 5.15 -0.67
C ILE A 67 0.34 4.06 -1.41
N THR A 68 -0.27 2.89 -1.50
CA THR A 68 0.16 1.87 -2.43
C THR A 68 -1.05 1.26 -3.11
N THR A 69 -0.81 0.63 -4.26
CA THR A 69 -1.75 -0.32 -4.84
C THR A 69 -1.22 -1.74 -4.70
N LEU A 70 -2.14 -2.70 -4.75
CA LEU A 70 -1.87 -4.12 -4.88
C LEU A 70 -3.11 -4.82 -5.43
N HIS A 71 -2.93 -5.98 -6.05
CA HIS A 71 -4.04 -6.76 -6.57
C HIS A 71 -4.68 -7.65 -5.49
N ALA A 72 -5.98 -7.46 -5.25
CA ALA A 72 -6.77 -8.27 -4.35
C ALA A 72 -8.23 -8.38 -4.84
N ASN A 73 -8.98 -9.34 -4.29
CA ASN A 73 -10.37 -9.61 -4.68
C ASN A 73 -11.42 -8.95 -3.77
N SER A 74 -10.98 -8.29 -2.69
CA SER A 74 -11.82 -7.50 -1.78
C SER A 74 -10.94 -6.64 -0.89
N ALA A 75 -11.53 -5.72 -0.12
CA ALA A 75 -10.79 -4.93 0.87
C ALA A 75 -10.13 -5.82 1.93
N HIS A 76 -10.85 -6.84 2.43
CA HIS A 76 -10.30 -7.78 3.41
C HIS A 76 -9.19 -8.66 2.82
N ALA A 77 -9.38 -9.15 1.59
CA ALA A 77 -8.38 -9.95 0.89
C ALA A 77 -7.09 -9.16 0.60
N ALA A 78 -7.14 -7.82 0.54
CA ALA A 78 -5.96 -7.00 0.36
C ALA A 78 -5.00 -7.09 1.55
N LEU A 79 -5.51 -7.19 2.78
CA LEU A 79 -4.69 -7.35 3.98
C LEU A 79 -4.01 -8.73 4.02
N TYR A 80 -4.74 -9.80 3.68
CA TYR A 80 -4.12 -11.13 3.54
C TYR A 80 -3.14 -11.19 2.37
N ARG A 81 -3.39 -10.44 1.29
CA ARG A 81 -2.42 -10.36 0.20
C ARG A 81 -1.13 -9.69 0.66
N LEU A 82 -1.20 -8.62 1.46
CA LEU A 82 -0.02 -8.04 2.09
C LEU A 82 0.74 -9.06 2.94
N GLU A 83 0.04 -9.90 3.71
CA GLU A 83 0.68 -10.98 4.47
C GLU A 83 1.48 -11.91 3.56
N GLN A 84 0.89 -12.38 2.46
CA GLN A 84 1.55 -13.26 1.51
C GLN A 84 2.81 -12.64 0.91
N LEU A 85 2.74 -11.36 0.52
CA LEU A 85 3.88 -10.63 -0.05
C LEU A 85 5.01 -10.45 0.97
N ILE A 86 4.67 -10.19 2.24
CA ILE A 86 5.64 -10.10 3.32
C ILE A 86 6.27 -11.47 3.59
N GLN A 87 5.50 -12.54 3.47
CA GLN A 87 5.96 -13.91 3.73
C GLN A 87 7.03 -14.38 2.74
N GLU A 88 7.19 -13.70 1.60
CA GLU A 88 8.33 -13.91 0.70
C GLU A 88 9.68 -13.52 1.32
N SER A 89 9.67 -12.67 2.35
CA SER A 89 10.88 -12.16 3.02
C SER A 89 11.10 -12.70 4.44
N VAL A 90 10.03 -13.13 5.12
CA VAL A 90 10.10 -13.57 6.52
C VAL A 90 9.20 -14.78 6.77
N VAL A 91 9.61 -15.64 7.70
CA VAL A 91 8.83 -16.84 8.07
C VAL A 91 7.55 -16.48 8.79
N THR A 92 7.65 -15.57 9.76
CA THR A 92 6.51 -15.13 10.58
C THR A 92 6.10 -13.72 10.17
N VAL A 93 4.89 -13.59 9.65
CA VAL A 93 4.34 -12.29 9.23
C VAL A 93 3.95 -11.47 10.45
N PRO A 94 4.47 -10.23 10.60
CA PRO A 94 4.09 -9.34 11.70
C PRO A 94 2.73 -8.69 11.39
N ARG A 95 1.62 -9.42 11.54
CA ARG A 95 0.27 -8.92 11.19
C ARG A 95 -0.09 -7.62 11.92
N SER A 96 0.37 -7.44 13.16
CA SER A 96 0.19 -6.19 13.91
C SER A 96 0.82 -4.98 13.22
N LEU A 97 1.94 -5.17 12.50
CA LEU A 97 2.57 -4.12 11.72
C LEU A 97 1.68 -3.66 10.55
N ILE A 98 0.99 -4.61 9.91
CA ILE A 98 0.03 -4.32 8.83
C ILE A 98 -1.14 -3.52 9.42
N ALA A 99 -1.74 -4.00 10.50
CA ALA A 99 -2.90 -3.36 11.11
C ALA A 99 -2.59 -1.98 11.72
N GLN A 100 -1.34 -1.70 12.07
CA GLN A 100 -0.90 -0.38 12.54
C GLN A 100 -0.58 0.59 11.39
N ALA A 101 -0.13 0.08 10.25
CA ALA A 101 0.29 0.90 9.12
C ALA A 101 -0.84 1.26 8.14
N ILE A 102 -1.83 0.37 8.01
CA ILE A 102 -2.92 0.52 7.04
C ILE A 102 -4.12 1.11 7.76
N ASP A 103 -4.46 2.36 7.46
CA ASP A 103 -5.66 3.00 8.03
C ASP A 103 -6.93 2.64 7.24
N VAL A 104 -6.84 2.65 5.90
CA VAL A 104 -7.98 2.50 4.99
C VAL A 104 -7.60 1.63 3.80
N VAL A 105 -8.52 0.75 3.40
CA VAL A 105 -8.47 0.00 2.14
C VAL A 105 -9.60 0.44 1.22
N VAL A 106 -9.24 0.98 0.06
CA VAL A 106 -10.19 1.31 -1.02
C VAL A 106 -10.14 0.19 -2.07
N PHE A 107 -11.19 -0.62 -2.13
CA PHE A 107 -11.31 -1.68 -3.12
C PHE A 107 -12.06 -1.19 -4.35
N ILE A 108 -11.39 -1.31 -5.50
CA ILE A 108 -11.93 -0.93 -6.80
C ILE A 108 -12.19 -2.19 -7.62
N ARG A 109 -13.42 -2.35 -8.11
CA ARG A 109 -13.83 -3.47 -8.97
C ARG A 109 -14.18 -2.98 -10.37
N GLY A 110 -14.08 -3.89 -11.33
CA GLY A 110 -14.36 -3.63 -12.73
C GLY A 110 -13.10 -3.24 -13.51
N ARG A 111 -13.29 -2.94 -14.79
CA ARG A 111 -12.24 -2.55 -15.74
C ARG A 111 -12.80 -1.49 -16.69
N GLY A 112 -11.92 -0.65 -17.25
CA GLY A 112 -12.32 0.43 -18.16
C GLY A 112 -13.40 1.33 -17.56
N GLU A 113 -14.43 1.63 -18.34
CA GLU A 113 -15.59 2.45 -17.92
C GLU A 113 -16.43 1.80 -16.81
N GLY A 114 -16.33 0.48 -16.60
CA GLY A 114 -17.02 -0.22 -15.51
C GLY A 114 -16.31 -0.16 -14.16
N ARG A 115 -15.19 0.57 -14.07
CA ARG A 115 -14.38 0.70 -12.85
C ARG A 115 -15.13 1.54 -11.82
N ARG A 116 -15.34 0.99 -10.63
CA ARG A 116 -16.00 1.67 -9.51
C ARG A 116 -15.39 1.26 -8.18
N ILE A 117 -15.40 2.17 -7.21
CA ILE A 117 -15.09 1.82 -5.83
C ILE A 117 -16.27 0.97 -5.32
N GLU A 118 -15.98 -0.25 -4.90
CA GLU A 118 -16.98 -1.17 -4.33
C GLU A 118 -16.96 -1.15 -2.81
N THR A 119 -15.79 -0.89 -2.20
CA THR A 119 -15.66 -0.88 -0.74
C THR A 119 -14.63 0.15 -0.30
N ILE A 120 -14.96 0.91 0.74
CA ILE A 120 -14.01 1.69 1.53
C ILE A 120 -14.10 1.14 2.95
N ALA A 121 -13.02 0.51 3.40
CA ALA A 121 -12.96 -0.14 4.70
C ALA A 121 -11.87 0.51 5.56
N GLU A 122 -12.25 0.97 6.75
CA GLU A 122 -11.32 1.40 7.79
C GLU A 122 -10.79 0.17 8.54
N VAL A 123 -9.49 0.14 8.79
CA VAL A 123 -8.83 -0.93 9.55
C VAL A 123 -8.76 -0.51 11.01
N ALA A 124 -9.49 -1.20 11.88
CA ALA A 124 -9.56 -0.90 13.30
C ALA A 124 -8.51 -1.66 14.14
N GLY A 125 -7.84 -2.66 13.56
CA GLY A 125 -6.80 -3.44 14.23
C GLY A 125 -6.92 -4.95 13.96
N LEU A 126 -6.38 -5.74 14.89
CA LEU A 126 -6.45 -7.20 14.90
C LEU A 126 -7.15 -7.67 16.18
N ARG A 127 -8.09 -8.61 16.04
CA ARG A 127 -8.78 -9.25 17.15
C ARG A 127 -9.07 -10.70 16.81
N ASP A 128 -8.88 -11.61 17.77
CA ASP A 128 -9.18 -13.04 17.63
C ASP A 128 -8.52 -13.70 16.41
N GLY A 129 -7.35 -13.19 16.01
CA GLY A 129 -6.61 -13.69 14.85
C GLY A 129 -7.10 -13.15 13.51
N ASP A 130 -7.95 -12.13 13.46
CA ASP A 130 -8.42 -11.53 12.20
C ASP A 130 -8.46 -10.00 12.20
N TYR A 131 -8.40 -9.42 11.00
CA TYR A 131 -8.48 -7.97 10.82
C TYR A 131 -9.89 -7.47 11.08
N GLN A 132 -9.97 -6.39 11.85
CA GLN A 132 -11.24 -5.73 12.14
C GLN A 132 -11.44 -4.61 11.13
N LEU A 133 -12.46 -4.75 10.28
CA LEU A 133 -12.79 -3.77 9.26
C LEU A 133 -14.15 -3.12 9.54
N THR A 134 -14.22 -1.80 9.40
CA THR A 134 -15.50 -1.07 9.36
C THR A 134 -15.69 -0.53 7.95
N THR A 135 -16.70 -1.05 7.25
CA THR A 135 -17.05 -0.57 5.90
C THR A 135 -17.90 0.69 5.98
N GLN A 136 -17.52 1.74 5.26
CA GLN A 136 -18.37 2.92 5.12
C GLN A 136 -19.51 2.64 4.14
N SER A 137 -20.75 2.63 4.65
CA SER A 137 -21.97 2.27 3.91
C SER A 137 -22.59 3.40 3.06
N HIS A 138 -22.07 4.63 3.13
CA HIS A 138 -22.75 5.82 2.58
C HIS A 138 -22.12 6.48 1.34
N LEU A 139 -21.11 5.87 0.72
CA LEU A 139 -20.52 6.44 -0.49
C LEU A 139 -21.38 6.13 -1.73
N GLN A 140 -22.41 6.95 -1.95
CA GLN A 140 -22.97 7.19 -3.29
C GLN A 140 -21.90 7.89 -4.12
N LEU A 141 -20.92 7.13 -4.58
CA LEU A 141 -19.91 7.63 -5.50
C LEU A 141 -20.58 7.81 -6.85
N ARG A 142 -20.76 9.08 -7.23
CA ARG A 142 -21.17 9.42 -8.58
C ARG A 142 -20.09 8.88 -9.53
N PRO A 143 -20.47 8.20 -10.63
CA PRO A 143 -19.51 7.83 -11.65
C PRO A 143 -18.81 9.09 -12.16
N VAL A 144 -17.50 8.98 -12.36
CA VAL A 144 -16.65 10.04 -12.95
C VAL A 144 -16.89 10.10 -14.44
#